data_AF-A0A6P9AV18-F1
#
_entry.id   AF-A0A6P9AV18-F1
#
_cell.length_a   1.000
_cell.length_b   1.000
_cell.length_c   1.000
_cell.angle_alpha   90.00
_cell.angle_beta   90.00
_cell.angle_gamma   90.00
#
_symmetry.space_group_name_H-M   'P 1'
#
loop_
_entity.id
_entity.type
_entity.pdbx_description
1 polymer ?
#
loop_
_entity_poly.entity_id
_entity_poly.type
_entity_poly.pdbx_seq_one_letter_code
_entity_poly.pdbx_strand_id
1 'polypeptide(L)'
;MELDTSGFATQGPTVYSGNIGENRYIVQVSPLGIRLLEGVNQLHFIPVDLGSPIVHCAVADPYVVIMSSEGQVTMFVLKSDSYGGRTHRLTLQKPQLHHQSRVIALCVYRDVSGMFTTESHSSSSRDELSLRSQSESEAPIQDLRWGLLWKEDGG
;
A
#
# COMPACT_ATOMS: atom_id res chain seq x y z
N MET A 1 23.56 24.01 -8.57
CA MET A 1 22.60 25.09 -8.84
C MET A 1 21.38 24.78 -8.02
N GLU A 2 21.01 25.66 -7.09
CA GLU A 2 19.75 25.53 -6.35
C GLU A 2 18.59 25.91 -7.28
N LEU A 3 17.42 25.30 -7.07
CA LEU A 3 16.29 25.42 -7.97
C LEU A 3 15.20 26.30 -7.33
N ASP A 4 15.30 27.60 -7.54
CA ASP A 4 14.45 28.59 -6.85
C ASP A 4 13.04 28.71 -7.46
N THR A 5 12.84 28.28 -8.71
CA THR A 5 11.58 28.40 -9.46
C THR A 5 11.04 27.03 -9.89
N SER A 6 10.72 26.18 -8.91
CA SER A 6 10.15 24.86 -9.18
C SER A 6 8.79 24.65 -8.55
N GLY A 7 8.06 23.64 -9.03
CA GLY A 7 6.80 23.19 -8.47
C GLY A 7 6.94 22.48 -7.12
N PHE A 8 8.15 22.24 -6.63
CA PHE A 8 8.39 21.62 -5.33
C PHE A 8 7.93 22.54 -4.19
N ALA A 9 7.43 21.93 -3.11
CA ALA A 9 7.17 22.65 -1.87
C ALA A 9 8.49 22.82 -1.11
N THR A 10 9.02 24.05 -1.07
CA THR A 10 10.25 24.41 -0.34
C THR A 10 9.97 25.16 0.97
N GLN A 11 8.76 25.69 1.14
CA GLN A 11 8.36 26.50 2.30
C GLN A 11 8.02 25.67 3.55
N GLY A 12 8.02 24.35 3.46
CA GLY A 12 7.63 23.48 4.55
C GLY A 12 8.38 22.15 4.53
N PRO A 13 8.29 21.37 5.62
CA PRO A 13 8.99 20.10 5.73
C PRO A 13 8.46 19.09 4.70
N THR A 14 9.39 18.31 4.15
CA THR A 14 9.08 17.16 3.30
C THR A 14 9.21 15.90 4.14
N VAL A 15 8.14 15.11 4.20
CA VAL A 15 8.11 13.80 4.88
C VAL A 15 8.73 12.73 3.98
N TYR A 16 8.43 12.78 2.69
CA TYR A 16 8.93 11.83 1.71
C TYR A 16 9.06 12.47 0.34
N SER A 17 10.08 12.07 -0.41
CA SER A 17 10.24 12.41 -1.82
C SER A 17 10.78 11.19 -2.57
N GLY A 18 10.13 10.80 -3.66
CA GLY A 18 10.54 9.64 -4.45
C GLY A 18 9.82 9.53 -5.77
N ASN A 19 10.28 8.59 -6.60
CA ASN A 19 9.73 8.36 -7.93
C ASN A 19 8.49 7.47 -7.92
N ILE A 20 7.63 7.64 -8.92
CA ILE A 20 6.48 6.77 -9.19
C ILE A 20 6.20 6.69 -10.70
N GLY A 21 5.59 5.59 -11.13
CA GLY A 21 5.16 5.38 -12.51
C GLY A 21 6.37 5.24 -13.44
N GLU A 22 7.23 4.26 -13.14
CA GLU A 22 8.44 3.96 -13.92
C GLU A 22 9.40 5.16 -14.02
N ASN A 23 9.60 5.86 -12.91
CA ASN A 23 10.44 7.06 -12.81
C ASN A 23 10.00 8.26 -13.65
N ARG A 24 8.80 8.23 -14.24
CA ARG A 24 8.27 9.37 -15.00
C ARG A 24 7.86 10.53 -14.09
N TYR A 25 7.33 10.23 -12.91
CA TYR A 25 6.80 11.23 -11.99
C TYR A 25 7.56 11.24 -10.67
N ILE A 26 7.42 12.35 -9.94
CA ILE A 26 7.96 12.53 -8.60
C ILE A 26 6.79 12.79 -7.65
N VAL A 27 6.76 12.05 -6.54
CA VAL A 27 5.83 12.25 -5.43
C VAL A 27 6.59 12.93 -4.31
N GLN A 28 6.09 14.11 -3.91
CA GLN A 28 6.55 14.80 -2.71
C GLN A 28 5.40 14.80 -1.69
N VAL A 29 5.66 14.29 -0.50
CA VAL A 29 4.70 14.26 0.61
C VAL A 29 5.12 15.24 1.67
N SER A 30 4.20 16.11 2.06
CA SER A 30 4.33 17.00 3.21
C SER A 30 3.34 16.59 4.29
N PRO A 31 3.42 17.16 5.51
CA PRO A 31 2.42 16.89 6.55
C PRO A 31 0.97 17.23 6.16
N LEU A 32 0.78 18.07 5.14
CA LEU A 32 -0.52 18.59 4.68
C LEU A 32 -1.11 17.85 3.47
N GLY A 33 -0.30 17.04 2.77
CA GLY A 33 -0.79 16.37 1.58
C GLY A 33 0.29 15.85 0.64
N ILE A 34 -0.16 15.48 -0.56
CA ILE A 34 0.65 14.82 -1.56
C ILE A 34 0.70 15.67 -2.83
N ARG A 35 1.91 15.88 -3.34
CA ARG A 35 2.17 16.60 -4.57
C ARG A 35 2.71 15.65 -5.61
N LEU A 36 2.12 15.69 -6.81
CA LEU A 36 2.63 14.95 -7.97
C LEU A 36 3.28 15.93 -8.94
N LEU A 37 4.50 15.62 -9.36
CA LEU A 37 5.33 16.43 -10.23
C LEU A 37 5.76 15.62 -11.46
N GLU A 38 5.97 16.33 -12.56
CA GLU A 38 6.67 15.84 -13.75
C GLU A 38 7.86 16.76 -14.01
N GLY A 39 9.07 16.27 -13.71
CA GLY A 39 10.27 17.11 -13.63
C GLY A 39 10.10 18.23 -12.58
N VAL A 40 10.20 19.48 -13.03
CA VAL A 40 10.04 20.66 -12.16
C VAL A 40 8.60 21.18 -12.09
N ASN A 41 7.69 20.63 -12.90
CA ASN A 41 6.32 21.12 -13.00
C ASN A 41 5.42 20.38 -12.02
N GLN A 42 4.67 21.11 -11.21
CA GLN A 42 3.61 20.54 -10.39
C GLN A 42 2.43 20.17 -11.30
N LEU A 43 2.04 18.89 -11.30
CA LEU A 43 0.81 18.45 -11.98
C LEU A 43 -0.41 18.76 -11.13
N HIS A 44 -0.41 18.29 -9.88
CA HIS A 44 -1.47 18.60 -8.92
C HIS A 44 -0.99 18.44 -7.48
N PHE A 45 -1.79 18.98 -6.56
CA PHE A 45 -1.65 18.80 -5.13
C PHE A 45 -2.95 18.28 -4.56
N ILE A 46 -2.86 17.23 -3.76
CA ILE A 46 -3.98 16.59 -3.06
C ILE A 46 -3.85 16.95 -1.59
N PRO A 47 -4.70 17.85 -1.07
CA PRO A 47 -4.77 18.06 0.37
C PRO A 47 -5.27 16.77 1.03
N VAL A 48 -4.64 16.41 2.14
CA VAL A 48 -5.01 15.22 2.90
C VAL A 48 -5.39 15.67 4.30
N ASP A 49 -6.64 15.39 4.67
CA ASP A 49 -7.14 15.63 6.02
C ASP A 49 -7.46 14.30 6.70
N LEU A 50 -6.61 13.93 7.65
CA LEU A 50 -6.73 12.75 8.51
C LEU A 50 -6.95 13.18 9.97
N GLY A 51 -7.25 14.46 10.24
CA GLY A 51 -7.29 15.03 11.60
C GLY A 51 -5.92 15.15 12.30
N SER A 52 -4.87 14.58 11.73
CA SER A 52 -3.49 14.59 12.23
C SER A 52 -2.48 14.64 11.06
N PRO A 53 -1.27 15.21 11.27
CA PRO A 53 -0.29 15.38 10.19
C PRO A 53 0.24 14.05 9.67
N ILE A 54 0.57 14.01 8.37
CA ILE A 54 1.27 12.86 7.77
C ILE A 54 2.69 12.77 8.34
N VAL A 55 3.08 11.59 8.82
CA VAL A 55 4.43 11.34 9.39
C VAL A 55 5.19 10.24 8.67
N HIS A 56 4.50 9.41 7.88
CA HIS A 56 5.14 8.31 7.16
C HIS A 56 4.54 8.16 5.76
N CYS A 57 5.39 7.82 4.80
CA CYS A 57 4.99 7.46 3.45
C CYS A 57 5.86 6.31 2.93
N ALA A 58 5.25 5.41 2.17
CA ALA A 58 5.94 4.38 1.42
C ALA A 58 5.30 4.24 0.03
N VAL A 59 6.12 3.97 -0.98
CA VAL A 59 5.71 3.91 -2.38
C VAL A 59 6.17 2.59 -2.99
N ALA A 60 5.26 1.93 -3.71
CA ALA A 60 5.61 0.83 -4.61
C ALA A 60 4.67 0.90 -5.81
N ASP A 61 5.22 1.14 -7.00
CA ASP A 61 4.44 1.39 -8.21
C ASP A 61 3.29 0.39 -8.42
N PRO A 62 2.06 0.86 -8.69
CA PRO A 62 1.58 2.26 -8.83
C PRO A 62 0.99 2.88 -7.54
N TYR A 63 1.33 2.35 -6.36
CA TYR A 63 0.72 2.68 -5.08
C TYR A 63 1.57 3.64 -4.23
N VAL A 64 0.89 4.60 -3.60
CA VAL A 64 1.43 5.46 -2.55
C VAL A 64 0.62 5.22 -1.28
N VAL A 65 1.28 4.87 -0.19
CA VAL A 65 0.65 4.69 1.11
C VAL A 65 1.19 5.74 2.06
N ILE A 66 0.29 6.40 2.78
CA ILE A 66 0.62 7.39 3.81
C ILE A 66 0.02 6.99 5.15
N MET A 67 0.66 7.45 6.23
CA MET A 67 0.15 7.29 7.58
C MET A 67 0.30 8.59 8.39
N SER A 68 -0.75 8.93 9.13
CA SER A 68 -0.75 10.07 10.04
C SER A 68 -0.08 9.76 11.39
N SER A 69 0.19 10.81 12.17
CA SER A 69 0.72 10.65 13.53
C SER A 69 -0.23 9.91 14.47
N GLU A 70 -1.51 9.73 14.14
CA GLU A 70 -2.45 8.92 14.93
C GLU A 70 -2.61 7.49 14.39
N GLY A 71 -1.83 7.11 13.37
CA GLY A 71 -1.86 5.78 12.77
C GLY A 71 -3.00 5.57 11.79
N GLN A 72 -3.62 6.64 11.29
CA GLN A 72 -4.58 6.54 10.20
C GLN A 72 -3.84 6.27 8.89
N VAL A 73 -4.21 5.22 8.18
CA VAL A 73 -3.57 4.80 6.93
C VAL A 73 -4.46 5.12 5.75
N THR A 74 -3.88 5.66 4.69
CA THR A 74 -4.58 5.93 3.43
C THR A 74 -3.69 5.56 2.25
N MET A 75 -4.31 5.03 1.18
CA MET A 75 -3.62 4.62 -0.04
C MET A 75 -4.11 5.43 -1.24
N PHE A 76 -3.18 5.72 -2.15
CA PHE A 76 -3.45 6.35 -3.44
C PHE A 76 -2.89 5.48 -4.55
N VAL A 77 -3.57 5.49 -5.70
CA VAL A 77 -3.15 4.78 -6.90
C VAL A 77 -2.93 5.76 -8.02
N LEU A 78 -1.77 5.67 -8.67
CA LEU A 78 -1.49 6.39 -9.91
C LEU A 78 -2.29 5.76 -11.04
N LYS A 79 -3.20 6.53 -11.64
CA LYS A 79 -4.00 6.11 -12.80
C LYS A 79 -3.73 7.03 -13.98
N SER A 80 -3.75 6.48 -15.19
CA SER A 80 -3.82 7.27 -16.41
C SER A 80 -5.20 7.90 -16.54
N ASP A 81 -5.28 9.21 -16.78
CA ASP A 81 -6.55 9.84 -17.15
C ASP A 81 -6.90 9.46 -18.59
N SER A 82 -8.05 8.82 -18.78
CA SER A 82 -8.50 8.30 -20.08
C SER A 82 -9.33 9.28 -20.89
N TYR A 83 -9.74 10.43 -20.34
CA TYR A 83 -10.75 11.30 -20.96
C TYR A 83 -10.24 12.57 -21.67
N GLY A 84 -8.92 12.75 -21.84
CA GLY A 84 -8.42 13.84 -22.68
C GLY A 84 -7.05 14.42 -22.37
N GLY A 85 -6.32 13.90 -21.38
CA GLY A 85 -4.96 14.33 -21.07
C GLY A 85 -4.01 13.14 -20.91
N ARG A 86 -2.80 13.22 -21.48
CA ARG A 86 -1.71 12.24 -21.26
C ARG A 86 -1.14 12.27 -19.82
N THR A 87 -1.93 12.73 -18.86
CA THR A 87 -1.47 13.07 -17.51
C THR A 87 -1.97 12.03 -16.52
N HIS A 88 -1.08 11.53 -15.67
CA HIS A 88 -1.47 10.62 -14.60
C HIS A 88 -1.98 11.39 -13.38
N ARG A 89 -2.92 10.80 -12.66
CA ARG A 89 -3.48 11.36 -11.43
C ARG A 89 -3.43 10.33 -10.30
N LEU A 90 -3.12 10.80 -9.11
CA LEU A 90 -3.27 10.00 -7.88
C LEU A 90 -4.75 9.99 -7.48
N THR A 91 -5.28 8.80 -7.29
CA THR A 91 -6.67 8.56 -6.90
C THR A 91 -6.72 7.89 -5.54
N LEU A 92 -7.55 8.41 -4.64
CA LEU A 92 -7.73 7.87 -3.30
C LEU A 92 -8.35 6.48 -3.38
N GLN A 93 -7.72 5.50 -2.74
CA GLN A 93 -8.25 4.17 -2.52
C GLN A 93 -8.17 3.87 -1.02
N LYS A 94 -9.31 3.95 -0.32
CA LYS A 94 -9.35 3.66 1.12
C LYS A 94 -9.20 2.15 1.34
N PRO A 95 -8.10 1.67 1.95
CA PRO A 95 -7.98 0.26 2.25
C PRO A 95 -8.93 -0.08 3.42
N GLN A 96 -9.62 -1.22 3.33
CA GLN A 96 -10.53 -1.70 4.38
C GLN A 96 -9.70 -2.37 5.47
N LEU A 97 -9.18 -1.54 6.35
CA LEU A 97 -8.21 -1.88 7.37
C LEU A 97 -8.91 -1.91 8.73
N HIS A 98 -9.49 -3.05 9.10
CA HIS A 98 -10.08 -3.26 10.42
C HIS A 98 -8.97 -3.39 11.46
N HIS A 99 -8.79 -2.36 12.28
CA HIS A 99 -7.79 -2.36 13.35
C HIS A 99 -8.44 -2.10 14.70
N GLN A 100 -8.08 -2.94 15.68
CA GLN A 100 -8.35 -2.65 17.10
C GLN A 100 -7.23 -1.80 17.73
N SER A 101 -6.06 -1.73 17.10
CA SER A 101 -4.87 -1.04 17.62
C SER A 101 -4.31 -0.04 16.62
N ARG A 102 -3.67 1.01 17.13
CA ARG A 102 -3.04 2.05 16.32
C ARG A 102 -1.86 1.50 15.51
N VAL A 103 -1.79 1.84 14.23
CA VAL A 103 -0.62 1.54 13.37
C VAL A 103 0.54 2.45 13.77
N ILE A 104 1.73 1.86 13.95
CA ILE A 104 2.95 2.58 14.39
C ILE A 104 4.01 2.72 13.29
N ALA A 105 3.99 1.83 12.31
CA ALA A 105 4.92 1.81 11.18
C ALA A 105 4.27 1.06 10.01
N LEU A 106 4.72 1.36 8.78
CA LEU A 106 4.30 0.65 7.59
C LEU A 106 5.42 0.57 6.55
N CYS A 107 5.34 -0.39 5.65
CA CYS A 107 6.13 -0.44 4.43
C CYS A 107 5.24 -0.98 3.30
N VAL A 108 5.70 -0.79 2.06
CA VAL A 108 5.04 -1.34 0.88
C VAL A 108 6.07 -2.18 0.14
N TYR A 109 5.65 -3.35 -0.34
CA TYR A 109 6.48 -4.29 -1.05
C TYR A 109 5.90 -4.60 -2.42
N ARG A 110 6.76 -4.65 -3.44
CA ARG A 110 6.44 -5.16 -4.77
C ARG A 110 7.14 -6.50 -4.93
N ASP A 111 6.38 -7.58 -5.01
CA ASP A 111 6.96 -8.87 -5.32
C ASP A 111 7.37 -8.95 -6.79
N VAL A 112 8.67 -9.10 -7.02
CA VAL A 112 9.27 -9.37 -8.33
C VAL A 112 9.78 -10.80 -8.46
N SER A 113 9.79 -11.54 -7.35
CA SER A 113 10.32 -12.90 -7.26
C SER A 113 9.26 -13.97 -7.53
N GLY A 114 7.98 -13.65 -7.27
CA GLY A 114 6.87 -14.60 -7.32
C GLY A 114 6.80 -15.52 -6.09
N MET A 115 7.61 -15.28 -5.04
CA MET A 115 7.58 -16.08 -3.82
C MET A 115 6.38 -15.77 -2.92
N PHE A 116 5.77 -14.59 -3.05
CA PHE A 116 4.63 -14.19 -2.23
C PHE A 116 3.32 -14.57 -2.92
N THR A 117 2.90 -15.82 -2.76
CA THR A 117 1.63 -16.34 -3.29
C THR A 117 0.59 -16.48 -2.18
N THR A 118 -0.68 -16.22 -2.50
CA THR A 118 -1.81 -16.38 -1.56
C THR A 118 -2.55 -17.71 -1.72
N GLU A 119 -2.10 -18.58 -2.64
CA GLU A 119 -2.68 -19.91 -2.81
C GLU A 119 -2.24 -20.82 -1.66
N SER A 120 -3.21 -21.30 -0.87
CA SER A 120 -2.96 -22.39 0.06
C SER A 120 -2.88 -23.69 -0.74
N HIS A 121 -1.73 -24.37 -0.73
CA HIS A 121 -1.57 -25.73 -1.26
C HIS A 121 -2.35 -26.78 -0.42
N SER A 122 -3.66 -26.61 -0.26
CA SER A 122 -4.52 -27.54 0.49
C SER A 122 -5.50 -28.31 -0.40
N SER A 123 -5.16 -28.54 -1.66
CA SER A 123 -5.95 -29.43 -2.54
C SER A 123 -5.11 -30.15 -3.59
N SER A 124 -3.98 -30.74 -3.20
CA SER A 124 -3.22 -31.67 -4.05
C SER A 124 -2.99 -33.03 -3.38
N SER A 125 -4.05 -33.59 -2.80
CA SER A 125 -4.05 -35.00 -2.39
C SER A 125 -5.48 -35.51 -2.19
N ARG A 126 -6.29 -35.65 -3.25
CA ARG A 126 -7.51 -36.50 -3.19
C ARG A 126 -8.23 -36.88 -4.49
N ASP A 127 -7.65 -36.73 -5.67
CA ASP A 127 -8.26 -37.27 -6.90
C ASP A 127 -7.48 -38.47 -7.48
N GLU A 128 -7.12 -39.43 -6.62
CA GLU A 128 -6.79 -40.80 -7.08
C GLU A 128 -7.40 -41.93 -6.25
N LEU A 129 -8.21 -41.64 -5.21
CA LEU A 129 -8.76 -42.69 -4.32
C LEU A 129 -10.17 -42.37 -3.81
N SER A 130 -11.15 -42.27 -4.72
CA SER A 130 -12.57 -42.22 -4.35
C SER A 130 -13.41 -43.26 -5.11
N LEU A 131 -12.85 -44.46 -5.26
CA LEU A 131 -13.65 -45.68 -5.20
C LEU A 131 -13.73 -46.10 -3.72
N ARG A 132 -14.97 -46.14 -3.19
CA ARG A 132 -15.44 -46.82 -1.97
C ARG A 132 -15.77 -45.93 -0.75
N SER A 133 -17.07 -45.63 -0.67
CA SER A 133 -17.96 -46.02 0.44
C SER A 133 -17.84 -45.37 1.82
N GLN A 134 -18.87 -44.56 2.10
CA GLN A 134 -19.76 -44.54 3.29
C GLN A 134 -19.25 -44.19 4.70
N SER A 135 -20.16 -43.44 5.36
CA SER A 135 -20.57 -43.36 6.78
C SER A 135 -19.89 -42.38 7.76
N GLU A 136 -20.74 -41.43 8.17
CA GLU A 136 -21.03 -40.92 9.54
C GLU A 136 -20.12 -39.86 10.23
N SER A 137 -20.77 -38.68 10.42
CA SER A 137 -20.76 -37.72 11.54
C SER A 137 -19.48 -37.39 12.31
N GLU A 138 -19.10 -36.10 12.38
CA GLU A 138 -19.01 -35.32 13.65
C GLU A 138 -18.82 -33.79 13.43
N ALA A 139 -19.44 -33.03 14.34
CA ALA A 139 -19.52 -31.58 14.67
C ALA A 139 -18.77 -30.47 13.88
N PRO A 140 -19.37 -29.25 13.78
CA PRO A 140 -18.73 -28.08 13.17
C PRO A 140 -17.83 -27.35 14.16
N ILE A 141 -16.52 -27.33 13.89
CA ILE A 141 -15.57 -26.47 14.61
C ILE A 141 -15.48 -25.13 13.86
N GLN A 142 -16.24 -24.16 14.35
CA GLN A 142 -15.93 -22.74 14.17
C GLN A 142 -14.70 -22.38 15.00
N ASP A 143 -13.90 -21.47 14.45
CA ASP A 143 -12.96 -20.60 15.15
C ASP A 143 -11.56 -21.15 15.49
N LEU A 144 -10.62 -21.00 14.55
CA LEU A 144 -9.19 -20.80 14.88
C LEU A 144 -8.54 -19.81 13.90
N ARG A 145 -8.72 -18.53 14.20
CA ARG A 145 -7.64 -17.57 14.49
C ARG A 145 -6.33 -17.76 13.72
N TRP A 146 -6.15 -16.92 12.69
CA TRP A 146 -4.88 -16.71 11.98
C TRP A 146 -3.78 -16.13 12.88
N GLY A 147 -3.12 -16.99 13.64
CA GLY A 147 -1.83 -16.70 14.27
C GLY A 147 -0.70 -17.11 13.34
N LEU A 148 -0.11 -16.17 12.61
CA LEU A 148 1.21 -16.34 12.02
C LEU A 148 2.21 -16.51 13.16
N LEU A 149 2.58 -17.77 13.43
CA LEU A 149 3.59 -18.15 14.40
C LEU A 149 4.97 -17.83 13.83
N TRP A 150 5.53 -16.69 14.23
CA TRP A 150 6.97 -16.44 14.06
C TRP A 150 7.71 -17.29 15.10
N LYS A 151 8.52 -18.25 14.61
CA LYS A 151 9.44 -19.03 15.44
C LYS A 151 10.81 -18.36 15.36
N GLU A 152 11.22 -17.69 16.43
CA GLU A 152 12.63 -17.36 16.66
C GLU A 152 13.37 -18.66 17.02
N ASP A 153 14.25 -19.13 16.13
CA ASP A 153 15.25 -20.13 16.49
C ASP A 153 16.52 -19.40 16.92
N GLY A 154 16.64 -19.18 18.24
CA GLY A 154 17.89 -18.84 18.91
C GLY A 154 18.58 -20.12 19.39
N GLY A 155 19.83 -20.32 18.96
CA GLY A 155 20.79 -21.26 19.52
C GLY A 155 22.02 -20.51 20.02
#